data_AF-A0A435B040-F1
#
_entry.id   AF-A0A435B040-F1
#
_cell.length_a   1.000
_cell.length_b   1.000
_cell.length_c   1.000
_cell.angle_alpha   90.00
_cell.angle_beta   90.00
_cell.angle_gamma   90.00
#
_symmetry.space_group_name_H-M   'P 1'
#
loop_
_entity.id
_entity.type
_entity.pdbx_description
1 polymer ?
#
loop_
_entity_poly.entity_id
_entity_poly.type
_entity_poly.pdbx_seq_one_letter_code
_entity_poly.pdbx_strand_id
1 'polypeptide(L)'
;MTNAKTANAAKPKPWAEVATHLVDVAMGRKPADLVIRNGRWVNVHSGEIVAGTDIAIAGGRFAYCGPNAGHAIGLGTKVVDAGGRYLVPGLCDAHMHVESGMVTVTEFCRAVIPRGTTSMFIDPHEIANVLGLAGVRLMHDEAVAMPINVHVQ
;
A
#
# COMPACT_ATOMS: atom_id res chain seq x y z
N MET A 1 -17.87 -3.10 -25.39
CA MET A 1 -17.09 -2.31 -24.41
C MET A 1 -17.39 -2.87 -23.04
N THR A 2 -16.54 -3.76 -22.55
CA THR A 2 -16.72 -4.43 -21.26
C THR A 2 -16.48 -3.44 -20.13
N ASN A 3 -17.54 -3.19 -19.36
CA ASN A 3 -17.53 -2.39 -18.14
C ASN A 3 -16.64 -3.08 -17.11
N ALA A 4 -15.33 -2.79 -17.14
CA ALA A 4 -14.43 -3.17 -16.07
C ALA A 4 -14.80 -2.29 -14.87
N LYS A 5 -15.65 -2.83 -13.99
CA LYS A 5 -15.77 -2.33 -12.62
C LYS A 5 -14.35 -2.35 -12.05
N THR A 6 -13.70 -1.18 -12.00
CA THR A 6 -12.51 -0.99 -11.20
C THR A 6 -12.93 -1.31 -9.77
N ALA A 7 -12.53 -2.49 -9.30
CA ALA A 7 -12.73 -2.89 -7.92
C ALA A 7 -12.00 -1.85 -7.08
N ASN A 8 -12.76 -0.93 -6.49
CA ASN A 8 -12.22 -0.03 -5.49
C ASN A 8 -11.69 -0.94 -4.38
N ALA A 9 -10.37 -1.05 -4.26
CA ALA A 9 -9.75 -1.95 -3.30
C ALA A 9 -10.22 -1.51 -1.92
N ALA A 10 -11.12 -2.28 -1.31
CA ALA A 10 -11.73 -1.90 -0.06
C ALA A 10 -10.63 -1.62 0.97
N LYS A 11 -10.74 -0.48 1.68
CA LYS A 11 -9.80 -0.13 2.74
C LYS A 11 -9.66 -1.32 3.70
N PRO A 12 -8.43 -1.69 4.13
CA PRO A 12 -8.25 -2.78 5.08
C PRO A 12 -9.08 -2.53 6.33
N LYS A 13 -9.76 -3.57 6.83
CA LYS A 13 -10.53 -3.49 8.07
C LYS A 13 -9.64 -3.01 9.23
N PRO A 14 -10.18 -2.31 10.25
CA PRO A 14 -9.44 -1.94 11.45
C PRO A 14 -8.68 -3.14 12.05
N TRP A 15 -7.48 -2.91 12.58
CA TRP A 15 -6.64 -3.98 13.11
C TRP A 15 -7.37 -4.81 14.18
N ALA A 16 -8.13 -4.15 15.05
CA ALA A 16 -8.90 -4.81 16.11
C ALA A 16 -9.88 -5.87 15.58
N GLU A 17 -10.41 -5.72 14.38
CA GLU A 17 -11.34 -6.68 13.78
C GLU A 17 -10.65 -7.89 13.15
N VAL A 18 -9.37 -7.76 12.79
CA VAL A 18 -8.62 -8.80 12.06
C VAL A 18 -7.47 -9.40 12.88
N ALA A 19 -7.19 -8.87 14.07
CA ALA A 19 -6.06 -9.28 14.90
C ALA A 19 -6.01 -10.81 15.11
N THR A 20 -7.12 -11.43 15.51
CA THR A 20 -7.18 -12.90 15.69
C THR A 20 -6.86 -13.66 14.41
N HIS A 21 -7.34 -13.17 13.26
CA HIS A 21 -7.05 -13.79 11.97
C HIS A 21 -5.56 -13.66 11.60
N LEU A 22 -4.94 -12.49 11.82
CA LEU A 22 -3.52 -12.29 11.60
C LEU A 22 -2.68 -13.23 12.47
N VAL A 23 -3.05 -13.39 13.74
CA VAL A 23 -2.39 -14.32 14.66
C VAL A 23 -2.59 -15.78 14.20
N ASP A 24 -3.77 -16.17 13.75
CA ASP A 24 -4.00 -17.51 13.20
C ASP A 24 -3.11 -17.80 11.98
N VAL A 25 -2.93 -16.82 11.10
CA VAL A 25 -2.06 -16.94 9.92
C VAL A 25 -0.59 -17.04 10.33
N ALA A 26 -0.13 -16.15 11.22
CA ALA A 26 1.23 -16.15 11.72
C ALA A 26 1.61 -17.45 12.45
N MET A 27 0.62 -18.13 13.04
CA MET A 27 0.80 -19.40 13.75
C MET A 27 0.56 -20.64 12.85
N GLY A 28 0.27 -20.45 11.55
CA GLY A 28 0.01 -21.55 10.61
C GLY A 28 -1.32 -22.28 10.82
N ARG A 29 -2.25 -21.71 11.59
CA ARG A 29 -3.61 -22.28 11.77
C ARG A 29 -4.54 -21.96 10.60
N LYS A 30 -4.26 -20.89 9.85
CA LYS A 30 -5.01 -20.47 8.67
C LYS A 30 -4.04 -20.05 7.54
N PRO A 31 -4.43 -20.21 6.27
CA PRO A 31 -3.65 -19.72 5.15
C PRO A 31 -3.70 -18.18 5.06
N ALA A 32 -2.64 -17.59 4.51
CA ALA A 32 -2.57 -16.18 4.13
C ALA A 32 -3.24 -15.93 2.77
N ASP A 33 -3.61 -14.67 2.50
CA ASP A 33 -4.09 -14.23 1.17
C ASP A 33 -2.93 -14.18 0.16
N LEU A 34 -1.79 -13.65 0.60
CA LEU A 34 -0.59 -13.47 -0.20
C LEU A 34 0.66 -13.81 0.63
N VAL A 35 1.59 -14.53 0.03
CA VAL A 35 2.95 -14.74 0.54
C VAL A 35 3.97 -14.28 -0.49
N ILE A 36 4.86 -13.37 -0.08
CA ILE A 36 6.03 -12.96 -0.87
C ILE A 36 7.24 -13.71 -0.31
N ARG A 37 8.00 -14.41 -1.16
CA ARG A 37 9.12 -15.26 -0.73
C ARG A 37 10.47 -14.77 -1.22
N ASN A 38 11.54 -15.20 -0.54
CA ASN A 38 12.93 -15.02 -0.96
C ASN A 38 13.32 -13.54 -1.18
N GLY A 39 12.81 -12.63 -0.36
CA GLY A 39 13.17 -11.22 -0.43
C GLY A 39 14.43 -10.87 0.36
N ARG A 40 15.04 -9.72 0.04
CA ARG A 40 16.01 -9.03 0.90
C ARG A 40 15.28 -7.91 1.63
N TRP A 41 14.89 -8.15 2.86
CA TRP A 41 14.14 -7.18 3.64
C TRP A 41 15.04 -6.04 4.12
N VAL A 42 14.71 -4.82 3.74
CA VAL A 42 15.34 -3.61 4.26
C VAL A 42 14.63 -3.24 5.56
N ASN A 43 15.22 -3.64 6.68
CA ASN A 43 14.70 -3.30 8.00
C ASN A 43 15.10 -1.87 8.34
N VAL A 44 14.20 -0.92 8.07
CA VAL A 44 14.44 0.51 8.33
C VAL A 44 14.54 0.87 9.82
N HIS A 45 14.17 -0.05 10.73
CA HIS A 45 14.35 0.14 12.16
C HIS A 45 15.78 -0.19 12.62
N SER A 46 16.34 -1.32 12.18
CA SER A 46 17.72 -1.72 12.54
C SER A 46 18.80 -1.24 11.56
N GLY A 47 18.42 -0.88 10.33
CA GLY A 47 19.34 -0.56 9.24
C GLY A 47 19.89 -1.78 8.50
N GLU A 48 19.47 -3.00 8.87
CA GLU A 48 19.96 -4.24 8.26
C GLU A 48 19.23 -4.58 6.96
N ILE A 49 19.92 -5.35 6.11
CA ILE A 49 19.35 -6.01 4.94
C ILE A 49 19.33 -7.51 5.22
N VAL A 50 18.15 -8.05 5.53
CA VAL A 50 17.97 -9.45 5.91
C VAL A 50 17.57 -10.28 4.69
N ALA A 51 18.50 -11.08 4.17
CA ALA A 51 18.27 -11.95 3.03
C ALA A 51 17.37 -13.15 3.37
N GLY A 52 16.69 -13.70 2.36
CA GLY A 52 15.84 -14.90 2.52
C GLY A 52 14.61 -14.65 3.39
N THR A 53 14.09 -13.42 3.38
CA THR A 53 12.90 -13.05 4.17
C THR A 53 11.63 -13.28 3.36
N ASP A 54 10.68 -13.99 3.97
CA ASP A 54 9.31 -14.17 3.49
C ASP A 54 8.36 -13.24 4.27
N ILE A 55 7.32 -12.74 3.59
CA ILE A 55 6.25 -11.91 4.15
C ILE A 55 4.90 -12.57 3.88
N ALA A 56 4.06 -12.74 4.90
CA ALA A 56 2.67 -13.18 4.74
C ALA A 56 1.69 -12.03 5.00
N ILE A 57 0.68 -11.91 4.14
CA ILE A 57 -0.34 -10.85 4.17
C ILE A 57 -1.71 -11.52 4.25
N ALA A 58 -2.55 -11.03 5.16
CA ALA A 58 -3.93 -11.46 5.31
C ALA A 58 -4.83 -10.27 5.67
N GLY A 59 -6.02 -10.18 5.08
CA GLY A 59 -6.97 -9.09 5.31
C GLY A 59 -6.39 -7.69 4.99
N GLY A 60 -5.47 -7.59 4.03
CA GLY A 60 -4.78 -6.35 3.68
C GLY A 60 -3.76 -5.87 4.72
N ARG A 61 -3.30 -6.74 5.63
CA ARG A 61 -2.30 -6.42 6.67
C ARG A 61 -1.20 -7.49 6.71
N PHE A 62 -0.02 -7.09 7.15
CA PHE A 62 1.09 -8.02 7.37
C PHE A 62 0.80 -8.91 8.59
N ALA A 63 0.82 -10.22 8.38
CA ALA A 63 0.61 -11.23 9.42
C ALA A 63 1.94 -11.82 9.91
N TYR A 64 2.93 -11.99 9.02
CA TYR A 64 4.22 -12.60 9.34
C TYR A 64 5.35 -11.96 8.53
N CYS A 65 6.52 -11.85 9.16
CA CYS A 65 7.79 -11.46 8.54
C CYS A 65 8.89 -12.33 9.14
N GLY A 66 9.61 -13.10 8.32
CA GLY A 66 10.65 -13.99 8.83
C GLY A 66 11.21 -14.94 7.78
N PRO A 67 12.08 -15.88 8.17
CA PRO A 67 12.87 -16.68 7.23
C PRO A 67 12.06 -17.71 6.43
N ASN A 68 10.84 -18.05 6.85
CA ASN A 68 10.01 -19.03 6.13
C ASN A 68 8.52 -18.88 6.45
N ALA A 69 7.74 -18.40 5.47
CA ALA A 69 6.29 -18.27 5.58
C ALA A 69 5.53 -19.49 5.02
N GLY A 70 6.20 -20.62 4.78
CA GLY A 70 5.60 -21.82 4.19
C GLY A 70 4.43 -22.39 4.96
N HIS A 71 4.42 -22.22 6.29
CA HIS A 71 3.31 -22.62 7.16
C HIS A 71 2.01 -21.85 6.90
N ALA A 72 2.09 -20.66 6.28
CA ALA A 72 0.96 -19.81 5.94
C ALA A 72 0.48 -20.00 4.49
N ILE A 73 1.09 -20.91 3.73
CA ILE A 73 0.69 -21.20 2.34
C ILE A 73 -0.33 -22.34 2.34
N GLY A 74 -1.54 -22.06 1.86
CA GLY A 74 -2.57 -23.08 1.68
C GLY A 74 -3.40 -22.86 0.42
N LEU A 75 -4.57 -23.50 0.38
CA LEU A 75 -5.49 -23.38 -0.75
C LEU A 75 -5.92 -21.91 -0.92
N GLY A 76 -5.70 -21.36 -2.12
CA GLY A 76 -6.07 -19.98 -2.46
C GLY A 76 -5.03 -18.93 -2.12
N THR A 77 -3.94 -19.26 -1.41
CA THR A 77 -2.85 -18.32 -1.15
C THR A 77 -2.14 -17.97 -2.45
N LYS A 78 -2.07 -16.67 -2.78
CA LYS A 78 -1.22 -16.19 -3.88
C LYS A 78 0.24 -16.21 -3.41
N VAL A 79 1.13 -16.81 -4.20
CA VAL A 79 2.57 -16.81 -3.89
C VAL A 79 3.32 -15.99 -4.93
N VAL A 80 4.19 -15.10 -4.48
CA VAL A 80 5.08 -14.29 -5.31
C VAL A 80 6.51 -14.56 -4.87
N ASP A 81 7.37 -15.01 -5.79
CA ASP A 81 8.80 -15.10 -5.52
C ASP A 81 9.48 -13.76 -5.83
N ALA A 82 10.08 -13.13 -4.83
CA ALA A 82 10.83 -11.89 -5.00
C ALA A 82 12.19 -12.13 -5.68
N GLY A 83 12.70 -13.37 -5.74
CA GLY A 83 13.93 -13.71 -6.44
C GLY A 83 15.16 -12.93 -5.95
N GLY A 84 15.26 -12.69 -4.64
CA GLY A 84 16.33 -11.89 -4.05
C GLY A 84 16.18 -10.37 -4.27
N ARG A 85 15.05 -9.87 -4.78
CA ARG A 85 14.79 -8.41 -4.84
C ARG A 85 14.61 -7.82 -3.44
N TYR A 86 14.77 -6.50 -3.35
CA TYR A 86 14.58 -5.78 -2.09
C TYR A 86 13.10 -5.68 -1.74
N LEU A 87 12.79 -5.92 -0.47
CA LEU A 87 11.50 -5.62 0.13
C LEU A 87 11.67 -4.35 0.96
N VAL A 88 11.02 -3.27 0.53
CA VAL A 88 10.98 -1.99 1.24
C VAL A 88 9.53 -1.64 1.59
N PRO A 89 9.29 -0.91 2.69
CA PRO A 89 8.00 -0.26 2.89
C PRO A 89 7.63 0.62 1.69
N GLY A 90 6.33 0.78 1.45
CA GLY A 90 5.87 1.76 0.47
C GLY A 90 6.38 3.16 0.82
N LEU A 91 6.76 3.94 -0.19
CA LEU A 91 7.34 5.26 0.00
C LEU A 91 6.25 6.24 0.45
N CYS A 92 6.66 7.18 1.31
CA CYS A 92 5.84 8.27 1.81
C CYS A 92 6.44 9.60 1.36
N ASP A 93 5.70 10.38 0.59
CA ASP A 93 6.06 11.75 0.24
C ASP A 93 5.45 12.72 1.27
N ALA A 94 6.30 13.32 2.10
CA ALA A 94 5.88 14.07 3.27
C ALA A 94 5.34 15.47 2.96
N HIS A 95 5.65 16.02 1.79
CA HIS A 95 5.17 17.35 1.39
C HIS A 95 5.38 17.56 -0.10
N MET A 96 4.27 17.72 -0.84
CA MET A 96 4.33 17.99 -2.27
C MET A 96 3.08 18.72 -2.78
N HIS A 97 3.18 19.27 -3.99
CA HIS A 97 2.08 19.95 -4.70
C HIS A 97 1.78 19.22 -6.01
N VAL A 98 0.57 18.67 -6.14
CA VAL A 98 0.17 17.90 -7.34
C VAL A 98 0.07 18.83 -8.54
N GLU A 99 -0.38 20.05 -8.31
CA GLU A 99 -0.58 21.10 -9.31
C GLU A 99 0.71 21.43 -10.07
N SER A 100 1.86 21.36 -9.40
CA SER A 100 3.18 21.53 -10.01
C SER A 100 3.51 20.43 -11.04
N GLY A 101 2.86 19.27 -10.95
CA GLY A 101 2.91 18.21 -11.96
C GLY A 101 2.02 18.47 -13.18
N MET A 102 1.24 19.55 -13.17
CA MET A 102 0.31 19.96 -14.24
C MET A 102 -0.72 18.88 -14.61
N VAL A 103 -1.08 18.04 -13.66
CA VAL A 103 -2.03 16.93 -13.81
C VAL A 103 -2.97 16.86 -12.62
N THR A 104 -4.07 16.12 -12.74
CA THR A 104 -4.99 15.88 -11.62
C THR A 104 -4.39 14.89 -10.61
N VAL A 105 -5.00 14.79 -9.42
CA VAL A 105 -4.60 13.83 -8.38
C VAL A 105 -4.63 12.40 -8.91
N THR A 106 -5.66 12.07 -9.68
CA THR A 106 -5.80 10.75 -10.33
C THR A 106 -4.62 10.42 -11.24
N GLU A 107 -4.25 11.34 -12.13
CA GLU A 107 -3.15 11.13 -13.07
C GLU A 107 -1.78 11.14 -12.39
N PHE A 108 -1.62 11.95 -11.35
CA PHE A 108 -0.43 11.94 -10.52
C PHE A 108 -0.24 10.58 -9.84
N CYS A 109 -1.30 10.06 -9.20
CA CYS A 109 -1.28 8.73 -8.57
C CYS A 109 -0.94 7.63 -9.57
N ARG A 110 -1.54 7.66 -10.78
CA ARG A 110 -1.21 6.71 -11.86
C ARG A 110 0.28 6.70 -12.19
N ALA A 111 0.96 7.85 -12.13
CA ALA A 111 2.39 7.97 -12.42
C ALA A 111 3.28 7.47 -11.27
N VAL A 112 2.95 7.75 -10.01
CA VAL A 112 3.83 7.47 -8.87
C VAL A 112 3.63 6.09 -8.23
N ILE A 113 2.42 5.50 -8.30
CA ILE A 113 2.13 4.18 -7.72
C ILE A 113 3.07 3.09 -8.27
N PRO A 114 3.31 2.98 -9.60
CA PRO A 114 4.25 2.00 -10.14
C PRO A 114 5.69 2.18 -9.68
N ARG A 115 6.02 3.35 -9.09
CA ARG A 115 7.36 3.70 -8.59
C ARG A 115 7.49 3.49 -7.08
N GLY A 116 6.43 3.03 -6.41
CA GLY A 116 6.47 2.60 -5.01
C GLY A 116 5.91 3.62 -4.01
N THR A 117 5.43 4.79 -4.44
CA THR A 117 4.75 5.74 -3.54
C THR A 117 3.37 5.20 -3.16
N THR A 118 3.13 5.13 -1.85
CA THR A 118 1.87 4.60 -1.27
C THR A 118 1.20 5.56 -0.32
N SER A 119 1.89 6.63 0.08
CA SER A 119 1.32 7.71 0.89
C SER A 119 1.89 9.05 0.44
N MET A 120 1.05 10.07 0.40
CA MET A 120 1.44 11.44 0.06
C MET A 120 0.68 12.43 0.95
N PHE A 121 1.33 13.52 1.31
CA PHE A 121 0.72 14.66 1.99
C PHE A 121 0.82 15.87 1.07
N ILE A 122 -0.33 16.29 0.56
CA ILE A 122 -0.44 17.29 -0.50
C ILE A 122 -1.00 18.59 0.06
N ASP A 123 -0.35 19.69 -0.26
CA ASP A 123 -0.80 21.05 0.08
C ASP A 123 -1.44 21.68 -1.17
N PRO A 124 -2.78 21.86 -1.21
CA PRO A 124 -3.53 22.29 -2.39
C PRO A 124 -3.54 23.83 -2.55
N HIS A 125 -2.47 24.52 -2.15
CA HIS A 125 -2.51 25.98 -2.06
C HIS A 125 -2.63 26.66 -3.43
N GLU A 126 -2.16 26.04 -4.51
CA GLU A 126 -2.28 26.60 -5.86
C GLU A 126 -3.75 26.62 -6.29
N ILE A 127 -4.45 25.49 -6.18
CA ILE A 127 -5.89 25.46 -6.53
C ILE A 127 -6.73 26.29 -5.55
N ALA A 128 -6.32 26.35 -4.27
CA ALA A 128 -7.00 27.15 -3.26
C ALA A 128 -6.93 28.65 -3.57
N ASN A 129 -5.77 29.14 -4.01
CA ASN A 129 -5.62 30.55 -4.39
C ASN A 129 -6.46 30.92 -5.63
N VAL A 130 -6.69 29.99 -6.55
CA VAL A 130 -7.44 30.24 -7.79
C VAL A 130 -8.95 30.04 -7.62
N LEU A 131 -9.36 28.95 -6.97
CA LEU A 131 -10.76 28.49 -6.90
C LEU A 131 -11.33 28.48 -5.47
N GLY A 132 -10.54 28.87 -4.47
CA GLY A 132 -10.92 28.82 -3.06
C GLY A 132 -11.23 27.40 -2.59
N LEU A 133 -12.16 27.30 -1.64
CA LEU A 133 -12.58 26.02 -1.05
C LEU A 133 -13.19 25.04 -2.07
N ALA A 134 -13.73 25.53 -3.19
CA ALA A 134 -14.25 24.64 -4.23
C ALA A 134 -13.12 23.84 -4.89
N GLY A 135 -11.96 24.47 -5.13
CA GLY A 135 -10.76 23.80 -5.63
C GLY A 135 -10.23 22.75 -4.65
N VAL A 136 -10.12 23.12 -3.37
CA VAL A 136 -9.67 22.20 -2.31
C VAL A 136 -10.57 20.96 -2.22
N ARG A 137 -11.89 21.15 -2.27
CA ARG A 137 -12.85 20.03 -2.27
C ARG A 137 -12.69 19.12 -3.48
N LEU A 138 -12.44 19.67 -4.66
CA LEU A 138 -12.20 18.88 -5.87
C LEU A 138 -10.99 17.95 -5.69
N MET A 139 -9.86 18.48 -5.22
CA MET A 139 -8.67 17.67 -4.97
C MET A 139 -8.87 16.64 -3.86
N HIS A 140 -9.56 17.00 -2.78
CA HIS A 140 -9.89 16.09 -1.69
C HIS A 140 -10.77 14.92 -2.15
N ASP A 141 -11.79 15.18 -2.95
CA ASP A 141 -12.70 14.13 -3.42
C ASP A 141 -11.99 13.18 -4.39
N GLU A 142 -11.10 13.67 -5.25
CA GLU A 142 -10.21 12.80 -6.04
C GLU A 142 -9.26 11.99 -5.16
N ALA A 143 -8.62 12.63 -4.17
CA ALA A 143 -7.68 12.00 -3.24
C ALA A 143 -8.31 10.82 -2.48
N VAL A 144 -9.55 10.97 -1.99
CA VAL A 144 -10.29 9.92 -1.26
C VAL A 144 -10.59 8.70 -2.14
N ALA A 145 -10.72 8.89 -3.46
CA ALA A 145 -10.99 7.83 -4.42
C ALA A 145 -9.74 7.03 -4.83
N MET A 146 -8.54 7.49 -4.47
CA MET A 146 -7.30 6.84 -4.87
C MET A 146 -7.01 5.54 -4.11
N PRO A 147 -6.32 4.57 -4.73
CA PRO A 147 -5.98 3.29 -4.10
C PRO A 147 -4.77 3.38 -3.15
N ILE A 148 -4.27 4.59 -2.89
CA ILE A 148 -3.17 4.90 -1.96
C ILE A 148 -3.62 5.99 -0.98
N ASN A 149 -2.83 6.24 0.06
CA ASN A 149 -3.16 7.31 0.99
C ASN A 149 -2.77 8.66 0.40
N VAL A 150 -3.76 9.52 0.14
CA VAL A 150 -3.54 10.90 -0.27
C VAL A 150 -4.18 11.80 0.77
N HIS A 151 -3.35 12.46 1.56
CA HIS A 151 -3.78 13.35 2.63
C HIS A 151 -3.75 14.79 2.13
N VAL A 152 -4.92 15.41 2.01
CA VAL A 152 -5.04 16.84 1.67
C VAL A 152 -4.93 17.65 2.95
N GLN A 153 -3.97 18.58 3.01
CA GLN A 153 -3.67 19.42 4.15
C GLN A 153 -4.35 20.80 4.08
#